data_AF-A0A0D2MPE6-F1
#
_entry.id   AF-A0A0D2MPE6-F1
#
_cell.length_a   1.000
_cell.length_b   1.000
_cell.length_c   1.000
_cell.angle_alpha   90.00
_cell.angle_beta   90.00
_cell.angle_gamma   90.00
#
_symmetry.space_group_name_H-M   'P 1'
#
loop_
_entity.id
_entity.type
_entity.pdbx_description
1 polymer ?
#
loop_
_entity_poly.entity_id
_entity_poly.type
_entity_poly.pdbx_seq_one_letter_code
_entity_poly.pdbx_strand_id
1 'polypeptide(L)'
;MHRAFPAARLDFHNGCVPATPAAFMTLCLEHYLDPLADLVFVEYVLNDGMEDRVMHNRRVRIYERLVRRILDQAHSPAVILVNVGTHGMFHDREYVSDAGKLEWRPFHHTLEDLYGAVAQYYDLSVVSFRNAIYNLGQSSDYHFDKYLKGDFIHPNDAGHKVMADMVVHLLQEVALGLALWPMTFADEAAALRKLPDPMYPGVAFAQAPSRHPGFGAAAGNHPSLRRVCFHAEDFPTTVVGHDHGWEWVNEATDASPKWGFVSKTPGSALRVRLDTSLAVVDPGALIHQAPIDSGAAAPAGGGAAAAAAAKLKHTAVVIFSYLKSYEQMGKAVFRCESGCSCNPRHADGFTELPESTIYFVQLHTTPSRNCTLVVVNDSEPGGKDTKFKVTGVMVNMVNDATKDLNEADFAEDWPQYGVGGVQTLPREFKLHVAARGTKPGDARHRLKGRGRLGPRERAAAHL
;
A
#
# COMPACT_ATOMS: atom_id res chain seq x y z
N MET A 1 -26.00 -3.64 -12.76
CA MET A 1 -26.74 -2.59 -12.03
C MET A 1 -27.57 -1.69 -12.95
N HIS A 2 -27.02 -1.01 -13.97
CA HIS A 2 -27.83 -0.13 -14.87
C HIS A 2 -29.11 -0.79 -15.42
N ARG A 3 -29.02 -2.05 -15.86
CA ARG A 3 -30.19 -2.81 -16.34
C ARG A 3 -31.22 -3.11 -15.24
N ALA A 4 -30.77 -3.32 -14.01
CA ALA A 4 -31.63 -3.68 -12.88
C ALA A 4 -32.29 -2.45 -12.24
N PHE A 5 -31.61 -1.30 -12.26
CA PHE A 5 -32.05 -0.04 -11.66
C PHE A 5 -32.01 1.09 -12.71
N PRO A 6 -32.83 1.05 -13.77
CA PRO A 6 -32.75 2.00 -14.88
C PRO A 6 -33.12 3.45 -14.49
N ALA A 7 -33.81 3.64 -13.36
CA ALA A 7 -34.11 4.96 -12.81
C ALA A 7 -32.96 5.53 -11.95
N ALA A 8 -32.00 4.70 -11.55
CA ALA A 8 -30.85 5.15 -10.77
C ALA A 8 -29.77 5.72 -11.70
N ARG A 9 -29.16 6.83 -11.28
CA ARG A 9 -27.88 7.28 -11.83
C ARG A 9 -26.79 6.49 -11.15
N LEU A 10 -25.99 5.78 -11.93
CA LEU A 10 -24.85 5.00 -11.42
C LEU A 10 -23.59 5.55 -12.04
N ASP A 11 -22.65 5.92 -11.18
CA ASP A 11 -21.31 6.34 -11.56
C ASP A 11 -20.34 5.23 -11.12
N PHE A 12 -19.41 4.85 -12.01
CA PHE A 12 -18.45 3.78 -11.75
C PHE A 12 -17.06 4.37 -11.59
N HIS A 13 -16.40 4.00 -10.49
CA HIS A 13 -15.05 4.44 -10.16
C HIS A 13 -14.16 3.23 -9.94
N ASN A 14 -13.07 3.16 -10.70
CA ASN A 14 -12.02 2.16 -10.49
C ASN A 14 -10.88 2.78 -9.68
N GLY A 15 -10.86 2.51 -8.38
CA GLY A 15 -9.80 2.93 -7.46
C GLY A 15 -8.62 1.97 -7.37
N CYS A 16 -8.59 0.91 -8.18
CA CYS A 16 -7.57 -0.14 -8.05
C CYS A 16 -6.21 0.32 -8.58
N VAL A 17 -5.17 0.06 -7.79
CA VAL A 17 -3.77 0.28 -8.20
C VAL A 17 -3.08 -1.08 -8.37
N PRO A 18 -2.55 -1.40 -9.56
CA PRO A 18 -1.91 -2.69 -9.82
C PRO A 18 -0.74 -2.97 -8.88
N ALA A 19 -0.62 -4.23 -8.44
CA ALA A 19 0.50 -4.73 -7.62
C ALA A 19 0.71 -3.93 -6.32
N THR A 20 -0.39 -3.57 -5.64
CA THR A 20 -0.35 -2.87 -4.35
C THR A 20 -1.00 -3.66 -3.23
N PRO A 21 -0.37 -3.75 -2.05
CA PRO A 21 -0.96 -4.40 -0.88
C PRO A 21 -2.02 -3.51 -0.22
N ALA A 22 -2.83 -4.07 0.67
CA ALA A 22 -3.75 -3.30 1.51
C ALA A 22 -3.03 -2.21 2.34
N ALA A 23 -1.73 -2.40 2.63
CA ALA A 23 -0.89 -1.39 3.28
C ALA A 23 -0.79 -0.09 2.47
N PHE A 24 -0.66 -0.20 1.15
CA PHE A 24 -0.65 0.94 0.24
C PHE A 24 -1.97 1.70 0.33
N MET A 25 -3.09 0.98 0.17
CA MET A 25 -4.41 1.61 0.16
C MET A 25 -4.76 2.18 1.54
N THR A 26 -4.28 1.57 2.62
CA THR A 26 -4.38 2.13 3.98
C THR A 26 -3.64 3.46 4.12
N LEU A 27 -2.67 3.78 3.26
CA LEU A 27 -2.00 5.08 3.24
C LEU A 27 -2.63 6.07 2.26
N CYS A 28 -3.22 5.58 1.17
CA CYS A 28 -3.66 6.39 0.03
C CYS A 28 -5.16 6.35 -0.27
N LEU A 29 -5.99 5.77 0.62
CA LEU A 29 -7.42 5.58 0.39
C LEU A 29 -8.13 6.83 -0.16
N GLU A 30 -7.88 8.01 0.41
CA GLU A 30 -8.54 9.26 -0.01
C GLU A 30 -8.20 9.68 -1.44
N HIS A 31 -7.11 9.17 -2.02
CA HIS A 31 -6.75 9.41 -3.42
C HIS A 31 -7.46 8.45 -4.38
N TYR A 32 -7.93 7.30 -3.90
CA TYR A 32 -8.45 6.22 -4.75
C TYR A 32 -9.90 5.82 -4.50
N LEU A 33 -10.44 6.16 -3.34
CA LEU A 33 -11.83 5.94 -3.00
C LEU A 33 -12.55 7.27 -3.00
N ASP A 34 -13.63 7.36 -3.80
CA ASP A 34 -14.55 8.48 -3.73
C ASP A 34 -15.18 8.51 -2.32
N PRO A 35 -15.05 9.62 -1.56
CA PRO A 35 -15.62 9.74 -0.22
C PRO A 35 -17.16 9.65 -0.20
N LEU A 36 -17.81 9.78 -1.36
CA LEU A 36 -19.26 9.68 -1.54
C LEU A 36 -19.71 8.31 -2.10
N ALA A 37 -18.80 7.33 -2.20
CA ALA A 37 -19.16 6.00 -2.67
C ALA A 37 -20.27 5.39 -1.78
N ASP A 38 -21.29 4.81 -2.41
CA ASP A 38 -22.38 4.10 -1.72
C ASP A 38 -22.12 2.59 -1.63
N LEU A 39 -21.28 2.05 -2.52
CA LEU A 39 -20.93 0.64 -2.60
C LEU A 39 -19.46 0.48 -3.01
N VAL A 40 -18.70 -0.28 -2.23
CA VAL A 40 -17.26 -0.51 -2.45
C VAL A 40 -16.98 -2.01 -2.55
N PHE A 41 -16.32 -2.40 -3.64
CA PHE A 41 -15.76 -3.74 -3.81
C PHE A 41 -14.30 -3.74 -3.37
N VAL A 42 -13.90 -4.72 -2.55
CA VAL A 42 -12.55 -4.79 -1.97
C VAL A 42 -11.90 -6.13 -2.28
N GLU A 43 -10.69 -6.12 -2.84
CA GLU A 43 -9.87 -7.30 -3.11
C GLU A 43 -8.40 -7.01 -2.78
N TYR A 44 -7.81 -7.79 -1.89
CA TYR A 44 -6.37 -7.75 -1.59
C TYR A 44 -5.78 -9.12 -1.25
N VAL A 45 -6.55 -10.21 -1.36
CA VAL A 45 -6.08 -11.57 -1.06
C VAL A 45 -4.90 -11.94 -1.97
N LEU A 46 -4.97 -11.55 -3.24
CA LEU A 46 -3.89 -11.82 -4.18
C LEU A 46 -2.62 -11.03 -3.82
N ASN A 47 -2.74 -9.72 -3.66
CA ASN A 47 -1.60 -8.81 -3.47
C ASN A 47 -1.02 -8.83 -2.06
N ASP A 48 -1.79 -9.16 -1.03
CA ASP A 48 -1.25 -9.32 0.31
C ASP A 48 -0.51 -10.64 0.49
N GLY A 49 -0.56 -11.55 -0.47
CA GLY A 49 0.20 -12.81 -0.45
C GLY A 49 -0.35 -13.80 0.58
N MET A 50 0.53 -14.39 1.38
CA MET A 50 0.18 -15.44 2.35
C MET A 50 0.78 -15.17 3.73
N GLU A 51 0.12 -15.70 4.76
CA GLU A 51 0.57 -15.75 6.15
C GLU A 51 -0.11 -16.93 6.85
N ASP A 52 0.64 -17.73 7.60
CA ASP A 52 0.13 -18.91 8.31
C ASP A 52 -0.29 -18.60 9.75
N ARG A 53 0.04 -17.40 10.24
CA ARG A 53 -0.33 -16.92 11.56
C ARG A 53 -1.77 -16.43 11.56
N VAL A 54 -2.62 -17.09 12.35
CA VAL A 54 -3.97 -16.61 12.65
C VAL A 54 -3.91 -15.43 13.62
N MET A 55 -3.07 -15.54 14.66
CA MET A 55 -2.89 -14.53 15.71
C MET A 55 -1.70 -13.62 15.38
N HIS A 56 -1.80 -12.34 15.76
CA HIS A 56 -0.73 -11.35 15.57
C HIS A 56 -0.28 -11.20 14.09
N ASN A 57 -1.22 -11.40 13.17
CA ASN A 57 -0.99 -11.29 11.74
C ASN A 57 -0.92 -9.83 11.29
N ARG A 58 0.26 -9.39 10.82
CA ARG A 58 0.48 -8.00 10.39
C ARG A 58 -0.43 -7.61 9.23
N ARG A 59 -0.60 -8.50 8.25
CA ARG A 59 -1.42 -8.27 7.05
C ARG A 59 -2.88 -8.09 7.41
N VAL A 60 -3.42 -8.97 8.25
CA VAL A 60 -4.84 -8.89 8.66
C VAL A 60 -5.10 -7.64 9.50
N ARG A 61 -4.15 -7.21 10.35
CA ARG A 61 -4.28 -5.94 11.06
C ARG A 61 -4.31 -4.74 10.11
N ILE A 62 -3.44 -4.74 9.10
CA ILE A 62 -3.43 -3.69 8.07
C ILE A 62 -4.76 -3.70 7.30
N TYR A 63 -5.21 -4.88 6.87
CA TYR A 63 -6.45 -5.07 6.14
C TYR A 63 -7.68 -4.64 6.95
N GLU A 64 -7.74 -4.97 8.23
CA GLU A 64 -8.78 -4.50 9.14
C GLU A 64 -8.82 -2.97 9.19
N ARG A 65 -7.65 -2.30 9.29
CA ARG A 65 -7.62 -0.83 9.29
C ARG A 65 -8.10 -0.26 7.96
N LEU A 66 -7.83 -0.92 6.84
CA LEU A 66 -8.39 -0.53 5.55
C LEU A 66 -9.92 -0.65 5.55
N VAL A 67 -10.45 -1.82 5.92
CA VAL A 67 -11.90 -2.08 6.01
C VAL A 67 -12.59 -1.04 6.89
N ARG A 68 -12.07 -0.81 8.10
CA ARG A 68 -12.64 0.18 9.01
C ARG A 68 -12.68 1.58 8.40
N ARG A 69 -11.64 1.98 7.67
CA ARG A 69 -11.59 3.29 7.01
C ARG A 69 -12.57 3.41 5.85
N ILE A 70 -12.87 2.32 5.15
CA ILE A 70 -13.89 2.30 4.10
C ILE A 70 -15.27 2.44 4.74
N LEU A 71 -15.55 1.70 5.81
CA LEU A 71 -16.82 1.77 6.52
C LEU A 71 -17.06 3.12 7.22
N ASP A 72 -15.99 3.79 7.64
CA ASP A 72 -16.00 5.12 8.28
C ASP A 72 -16.03 6.28 7.29
N GLN A 73 -16.20 6.02 5.98
CA GLN A 73 -16.43 7.10 5.00
C GLN A 73 -17.76 7.83 5.28
N ALA A 74 -17.88 9.07 4.78
CA ALA A 74 -18.98 9.97 5.10
C ALA A 74 -20.37 9.41 4.77
N HIS A 75 -20.48 8.59 3.73
CA HIS A 75 -21.73 7.95 3.30
C HIS A 75 -21.91 6.53 3.84
N SER A 76 -21.00 6.04 4.70
CA SER A 76 -21.03 4.68 5.26
C SER A 76 -21.33 3.61 4.19
N PRO A 77 -20.46 3.46 3.18
CA PRO A 77 -20.71 2.60 2.01
C PRO A 77 -21.04 1.17 2.41
N ALA A 78 -21.90 0.52 1.63
CA ALA A 78 -21.96 -0.93 1.60
C ALA A 78 -20.60 -1.48 1.12
N VAL A 79 -20.11 -2.54 1.75
CA VAL A 79 -18.81 -3.15 1.39
C VAL A 79 -19.02 -4.62 1.05
N ILE A 80 -18.48 -5.02 -0.11
CA ILE A 80 -18.45 -6.41 -0.55
C ILE A 80 -17.00 -6.81 -0.78
N LEU A 81 -16.54 -7.84 -0.07
CA LEU A 81 -15.23 -8.43 -0.31
C LEU A 81 -15.33 -9.36 -1.52
N VAL A 82 -14.56 -9.09 -2.57
CA VAL A 82 -14.56 -9.86 -3.82
C VAL A 82 -13.23 -10.59 -3.95
N ASN A 83 -13.11 -11.73 -3.28
CA ASN A 83 -11.84 -12.42 -3.13
C ASN A 83 -11.50 -13.25 -4.37
N VAL A 84 -10.25 -13.14 -4.87
CA VAL A 84 -9.80 -13.89 -6.05
C VAL A 84 -9.18 -15.22 -5.63
N GLY A 85 -7.95 -15.19 -5.14
CA GLY A 85 -7.10 -16.33 -4.83
C GLY A 85 -5.65 -15.87 -4.78
N THR A 86 -4.76 -16.64 -4.16
CA THR A 86 -3.34 -16.28 -4.06
C THR A 86 -2.50 -16.97 -5.14
N HIS A 87 -1.24 -16.55 -5.28
CA HIS A 87 -0.28 -17.17 -6.19
C HIS A 87 -0.17 -18.68 -5.97
N GLY A 88 -0.13 -19.45 -7.06
CA GLY A 88 0.00 -20.90 -7.00
C GLY A 88 -1.31 -21.67 -6.78
N MET A 89 -2.40 -20.99 -6.44
CA MET A 89 -3.67 -21.65 -6.10
C MET A 89 -4.40 -22.23 -7.31
N PHE A 90 -4.19 -21.63 -8.48
CA PHE A 90 -4.85 -22.03 -9.71
C PHE A 90 -3.92 -22.76 -10.67
N HIS A 91 -3.02 -23.56 -10.09
CA HIS A 91 -2.22 -24.52 -10.82
C HIS A 91 -2.71 -25.93 -10.54
N ASP A 92 -2.35 -26.87 -11.42
CA ASP A 92 -2.54 -28.29 -11.17
C ASP A 92 -1.65 -28.75 -10.01
N ARG A 93 -2.08 -29.77 -9.26
CA ARG A 93 -1.41 -30.27 -8.04
C ARG A 93 0.08 -30.55 -8.16
N GLU A 94 0.53 -30.92 -9.36
CA GLU A 94 1.90 -31.32 -9.65
C GLU A 94 2.62 -30.28 -10.52
N TYR A 95 2.06 -29.08 -10.66
CA TYR A 95 2.68 -28.03 -11.45
C TYR A 95 4.00 -27.56 -10.82
N VAL A 96 5.06 -27.70 -11.60
CA VAL A 96 6.41 -27.27 -11.27
C VAL A 96 6.80 -26.16 -12.24
N SER A 97 7.19 -25.01 -11.71
CA SER A 97 7.72 -23.88 -12.48
C SER A 97 8.95 -24.28 -13.32
N ASP A 98 9.30 -23.45 -14.30
CA ASP A 98 10.56 -23.58 -15.05
C ASP A 98 11.80 -23.57 -14.13
N ALA A 99 11.69 -22.97 -12.94
CA ALA A 99 12.73 -22.96 -11.91
C ALA A 99 12.77 -24.25 -11.06
N GLY A 100 12.00 -25.28 -11.40
CA GLY A 100 11.97 -26.57 -10.69
C GLY A 100 11.25 -26.55 -9.34
N LYS A 101 10.52 -25.46 -9.01
CA LYS A 101 9.76 -25.32 -7.76
C LYS A 101 8.30 -25.73 -7.94
N LEU A 102 7.76 -26.49 -7.00
CA LEU A 102 6.32 -26.76 -6.88
C LEU A 102 5.61 -25.43 -6.57
N GLU A 103 4.76 -24.95 -7.48
CA GLU A 103 4.03 -23.69 -7.26
C GLU A 103 2.62 -23.92 -6.73
N TRP A 104 2.06 -25.11 -6.95
CA TRP A 104 0.72 -25.44 -6.49
C TRP A 104 0.52 -25.13 -5.00
N ARG A 105 -0.62 -24.51 -4.68
CA ARG A 105 -1.06 -24.24 -3.31
C ARG A 105 -2.39 -24.92 -3.02
N PRO A 106 -2.51 -25.62 -1.87
CA PRO A 106 -3.78 -26.16 -1.41
C PRO A 106 -4.76 -25.04 -1.05
N PHE A 107 -6.05 -25.33 -1.16
CA PHE A 107 -7.18 -24.39 -0.96
C PHE A 107 -7.07 -23.45 0.26
N HIS A 108 -6.60 -23.94 1.41
CA HIS A 108 -6.47 -23.19 2.66
C HIS A 108 -5.21 -22.29 2.75
N HIS A 109 -4.30 -22.35 1.78
CA HIS A 109 -3.12 -21.48 1.75
C HIS A 109 -3.51 -20.12 1.18
N THR A 110 -4.20 -19.33 1.99
CA THR A 110 -4.73 -18.04 1.58
C THR A 110 -4.97 -17.12 2.77
N LEU A 111 -4.94 -15.81 2.53
CA LEU A 111 -5.41 -14.81 3.48
C LEU A 111 -6.94 -14.69 3.50
N GLU A 112 -7.64 -15.23 2.49
CA GLU A 112 -9.09 -15.14 2.38
C GLU A 112 -9.81 -15.66 3.63
N ASP A 113 -9.34 -16.76 4.23
CA ASP A 113 -9.95 -17.33 5.42
C ASP A 113 -9.77 -16.43 6.65
N LEU A 114 -8.64 -15.72 6.73
CA LEU A 114 -8.38 -14.73 7.79
C LEU A 114 -9.15 -13.43 7.57
N TYR A 115 -9.29 -13.00 6.30
CA TYR A 115 -10.12 -11.85 5.93
C TYR A 115 -11.61 -12.18 6.10
N GLY A 116 -11.99 -13.46 6.01
CA GLY A 116 -13.31 -13.95 6.36
C GLY A 116 -13.67 -13.72 7.84
N ALA A 117 -12.70 -13.84 8.76
CA ALA A 117 -12.93 -13.49 10.16
C ALA A 117 -13.17 -11.98 10.35
N VAL A 118 -12.42 -11.14 9.62
CA VAL A 118 -12.67 -9.68 9.57
C VAL A 118 -14.06 -9.40 9.02
N ALA A 119 -14.45 -10.07 7.93
CA ALA A 119 -15.78 -9.92 7.33
C ALA A 119 -16.90 -10.25 8.32
N GLN A 120 -16.79 -11.37 9.04
CA GLN A 120 -17.76 -11.76 10.07
C GLN A 120 -17.85 -10.75 11.21
N TYR A 121 -16.73 -10.15 11.62
CA TYR A 121 -16.71 -9.19 12.72
C TYR A 121 -17.36 -7.84 12.38
N TYR A 122 -17.29 -7.44 11.11
CA TYR A 122 -17.86 -6.18 10.61
C TYR A 122 -19.14 -6.38 9.78
N ASP A 123 -19.76 -7.56 9.85
CA ASP A 123 -20.98 -7.92 9.12
C ASP A 123 -20.91 -7.68 7.59
N LEU A 124 -19.77 -8.02 6.97
CA LEU A 124 -19.52 -7.79 5.55
C LEU A 124 -19.95 -8.96 4.67
N SER A 125 -20.45 -8.61 3.48
CA SER A 125 -20.71 -9.60 2.43
C SER A 125 -19.41 -10.03 1.75
N VAL A 126 -19.31 -11.32 1.41
CA VAL A 126 -18.13 -11.91 0.77
C VAL A 126 -18.55 -12.76 -0.41
N VAL A 127 -17.88 -12.57 -1.55
CA VAL A 127 -17.90 -13.51 -2.68
C VAL A 127 -16.47 -13.99 -2.94
N SER A 128 -16.34 -15.24 -3.38
CA SER A 128 -15.03 -15.89 -3.50
C SER A 128 -14.90 -16.62 -4.83
N PHE A 129 -14.02 -16.09 -5.68
CA PHE A 129 -13.66 -16.71 -6.94
C PHE A 129 -12.91 -18.03 -6.69
N ARG A 130 -12.03 -18.06 -5.68
CA ARG A 130 -11.39 -19.29 -5.18
C ARG A 130 -12.44 -20.38 -4.95
N ASN A 131 -13.47 -20.10 -4.17
CA ASN A 131 -14.50 -21.10 -3.86
C ASN A 131 -15.26 -21.55 -5.11
N ALA A 132 -15.50 -20.64 -6.05
CA ALA A 132 -16.23 -20.94 -7.27
C ALA A 132 -15.44 -21.85 -8.23
N ILE A 133 -14.12 -21.63 -8.38
CA ILE A 133 -13.35 -22.29 -9.44
C ILE A 133 -12.33 -23.33 -8.98
N TYR A 134 -11.87 -23.32 -7.71
CA TYR A 134 -10.77 -24.17 -7.27
C TYR A 134 -11.06 -25.66 -7.49
N ASN A 135 -12.18 -26.18 -6.98
CA ASN A 135 -12.52 -27.59 -7.13
C ASN A 135 -12.85 -27.97 -8.58
N LEU A 136 -13.37 -27.03 -9.36
CA LEU A 136 -13.61 -27.24 -10.79
C LEU A 136 -12.29 -27.42 -11.52
N GLY A 137 -11.35 -26.49 -11.35
CA GLY A 137 -10.03 -26.54 -11.99
C GLY A 137 -9.14 -27.70 -11.54
N GLN A 138 -9.40 -28.27 -10.36
CA GLN A 138 -8.72 -29.49 -9.88
C GLN A 138 -9.38 -30.80 -10.35
N SER A 139 -10.51 -30.72 -11.06
CA SER A 139 -11.19 -31.88 -11.66
C SER A 139 -10.66 -32.16 -13.07
N SER A 140 -10.91 -33.35 -13.61
CA SER A 140 -10.56 -33.67 -15.01
C SER A 140 -11.37 -32.92 -16.07
N ASP A 141 -12.48 -32.30 -15.66
CA ASP A 141 -13.51 -31.82 -16.58
C ASP A 141 -13.36 -30.31 -16.86
N TYR A 142 -12.54 -29.61 -16.09
CA TYR A 142 -12.31 -28.17 -16.21
C TYR A 142 -10.86 -27.83 -15.92
N HIS A 143 -10.27 -26.98 -16.77
CA HIS A 143 -8.92 -26.47 -16.60
C HIS A 143 -8.95 -24.99 -16.19
N PHE A 144 -7.95 -24.57 -15.40
CA PHE A 144 -7.83 -23.20 -14.90
C PHE A 144 -7.62 -22.16 -16.01
N ASP A 145 -6.97 -22.53 -17.11
CA ASP A 145 -6.71 -21.68 -18.28
C ASP A 145 -7.98 -21.17 -18.98
N LYS A 146 -9.12 -21.85 -18.77
CA LYS A 146 -10.44 -21.38 -19.20
C LYS A 146 -10.83 -20.06 -18.52
N TYR A 147 -10.36 -19.81 -17.30
CA TYR A 147 -10.75 -18.64 -16.49
C TYR A 147 -9.58 -17.70 -16.19
N LEU A 148 -8.34 -18.15 -16.38
CA LEU A 148 -7.13 -17.37 -16.10
C LEU A 148 -6.33 -17.10 -17.37
N LYS A 149 -5.46 -16.09 -17.29
CA LYS A 149 -4.41 -15.88 -18.28
C LYS A 149 -3.32 -16.93 -18.11
N GLY A 150 -2.37 -16.97 -19.05
CA GLY A 150 -1.27 -17.95 -19.03
C GLY A 150 -0.33 -17.82 -17.82
N ASP A 151 -0.44 -16.75 -17.03
CA ASP A 151 0.26 -16.58 -15.76
C ASP A 151 -0.42 -17.27 -14.56
N PHE A 152 -1.63 -17.82 -14.75
CA PHE A 152 -2.45 -18.47 -13.71
C PHE A 152 -2.67 -17.62 -12.45
N ILE A 153 -2.55 -16.30 -12.59
CA ILE A 153 -2.75 -15.31 -11.53
C ILE A 153 -3.91 -14.39 -11.91
N HIS A 154 -3.89 -13.84 -13.12
CA HIS A 154 -4.86 -12.86 -13.56
C HIS A 154 -6.05 -13.52 -14.24
N PRO A 155 -7.29 -13.21 -13.84
CA PRO A 155 -8.46 -13.64 -14.59
C PRO A 155 -8.42 -13.17 -16.05
N ASN A 156 -8.85 -14.03 -16.96
CA ASN A 156 -9.18 -13.65 -18.33
C ASN A 156 -10.62 -13.11 -18.39
N ASP A 157 -11.15 -12.80 -19.57
CA ASP A 157 -12.51 -12.26 -19.71
C ASP A 157 -13.59 -13.19 -19.15
N ALA A 158 -13.43 -14.52 -19.29
CA ALA A 158 -14.34 -15.49 -18.71
C ALA A 158 -14.24 -15.54 -17.19
N GLY A 159 -13.03 -15.46 -16.62
CA GLY A 159 -12.82 -15.36 -15.18
C GLY A 159 -13.42 -14.08 -14.59
N HIS A 160 -13.17 -12.93 -15.22
CA HIS A 160 -13.80 -11.65 -14.84
C HIS A 160 -15.32 -11.71 -14.94
N LYS A 161 -15.86 -12.41 -15.94
CA LYS A 161 -17.31 -12.64 -16.05
C LYS A 161 -17.84 -13.48 -14.87
N VAL A 162 -17.16 -14.55 -14.46
CA VAL A 162 -17.56 -15.34 -13.29
C VAL A 162 -17.56 -14.46 -12.03
N MET A 163 -16.55 -13.62 -11.83
CA MET A 163 -16.51 -12.68 -10.71
C MET A 163 -17.70 -11.71 -10.72
N ALA A 164 -18.02 -11.15 -11.89
CA ALA A 164 -19.17 -10.26 -12.05
C ALA A 164 -20.49 -11.00 -11.78
N ASP A 165 -20.64 -12.24 -12.27
CA ASP A 165 -21.84 -13.05 -12.06
C ASP A 165 -22.06 -13.37 -10.57
N MET A 166 -21.00 -13.67 -9.80
CA MET A 166 -21.11 -13.87 -8.34
C MET A 166 -21.63 -12.61 -7.62
N VAL A 167 -21.11 -11.43 -7.96
CA VAL A 167 -21.58 -10.16 -7.41
C VAL A 167 -23.03 -9.89 -7.81
N VAL A 168 -23.37 -10.12 -9.08
CA VAL A 168 -24.75 -9.94 -9.58
C VAL A 168 -25.70 -10.89 -8.85
N HIS A 169 -25.31 -12.15 -8.65
CA HIS A 169 -26.10 -13.13 -7.92
C HIS A 169 -26.37 -12.67 -6.47
N LEU A 170 -25.33 -12.26 -5.75
CA LEU A 170 -25.47 -11.72 -4.39
C LEU A 170 -26.45 -10.53 -4.36
N LEU A 171 -26.32 -9.58 -5.29
CA LEU A 171 -27.22 -8.42 -5.35
C LEU A 171 -28.67 -8.81 -5.68
N GLN A 172 -28.88 -9.84 -6.49
CA GLN A 172 -30.21 -10.38 -6.77
C GLN A 172 -30.79 -11.04 -5.53
N GLU A 173 -30.01 -11.81 -4.77
CA GLU A 173 -30.45 -12.39 -3.50
C GLU A 173 -30.83 -11.32 -2.48
N VAL A 174 -30.02 -10.26 -2.35
CA VAL A 174 -30.34 -9.11 -1.49
C VAL A 174 -31.63 -8.42 -1.93
N ALA A 175 -31.81 -8.18 -3.24
CA ALA A 175 -33.03 -7.55 -3.75
C ALA A 175 -34.28 -8.39 -3.50
N LEU A 176 -34.19 -9.73 -3.66
CA LEU A 176 -35.26 -10.65 -3.32
C LEU A 176 -35.53 -10.68 -1.81
N GLY A 177 -34.47 -10.68 -1.01
CA GLY A 177 -34.55 -10.61 0.45
C GLY A 177 -35.29 -9.36 0.91
N LEU A 178 -34.98 -8.19 0.36
CA LEU A 178 -35.66 -6.92 0.66
C LEU A 178 -37.12 -6.89 0.20
N ALA A 179 -37.48 -7.64 -0.85
CA ALA A 179 -38.87 -7.78 -1.28
C ALA A 179 -39.71 -8.63 -0.30
N LEU A 180 -39.08 -9.62 0.34
CA LEU A 180 -39.72 -10.52 1.32
C LEU A 180 -39.69 -9.94 2.75
N TRP A 181 -38.59 -9.27 3.11
CA TRP A 181 -38.32 -8.65 4.39
C TRP A 181 -37.82 -7.22 4.17
N PRO A 182 -38.74 -6.27 3.96
CA PRO A 182 -38.38 -4.88 3.75
C PRO A 182 -37.58 -4.32 4.91
N MET A 183 -36.62 -3.45 4.59
CA MET A 183 -35.81 -2.74 5.57
C MET A 183 -36.70 -1.97 6.55
N THR A 184 -36.41 -2.12 7.83
CA THR A 184 -37.09 -1.41 8.91
C THR A 184 -36.23 -0.26 9.42
N PHE A 185 -36.83 0.65 10.19
CA PHE A 185 -36.09 1.68 10.90
C PHE A 185 -35.00 1.11 11.82
N ALA A 186 -35.20 -0.09 12.37
CA ALA A 186 -34.20 -0.75 13.19
C ALA A 186 -32.97 -1.18 12.36
N ASP A 187 -33.16 -1.57 11.11
CA ASP A 187 -32.07 -1.93 10.19
C ASP A 187 -31.29 -0.69 9.76
N GLU A 188 -31.98 0.40 9.43
CA GLU A 188 -31.34 1.69 9.12
C GLU A 188 -30.53 2.21 10.31
N ALA A 189 -31.12 2.19 11.51
CA ALA A 189 -30.42 2.56 12.74
C ALA A 189 -29.23 1.62 13.01
N ALA A 190 -29.34 0.33 12.68
CA ALA A 190 -28.28 -0.64 12.83
C ALA A 190 -27.10 -0.38 11.89
N ALA A 191 -27.36 0.03 10.66
CA ALA A 191 -26.35 0.38 9.65
C ALA A 191 -25.57 1.66 10.00
N LEU A 192 -26.21 2.59 10.73
CA LEU A 192 -25.59 3.85 11.19
C LEU A 192 -24.90 3.73 12.55
N ARG A 193 -24.84 2.52 13.14
CA ARG A 193 -24.14 2.34 14.41
C ARG A 193 -22.65 2.61 14.24
N LYS A 194 -22.06 3.21 15.28
CA LYS A 194 -20.60 3.32 15.39
C LYS A 194 -19.98 1.94 15.24
N LEU A 195 -18.92 1.86 14.43
CA LEU A 195 -18.15 0.64 14.28
C LEU A 195 -17.73 0.08 15.65
N PRO A 196 -17.74 -1.26 15.82
CA PRO A 196 -17.20 -1.87 17.03
C PRO A 196 -15.73 -1.48 17.22
N ASP A 197 -15.18 -1.75 18.41
CA ASP A 197 -13.74 -1.65 18.61
C ASP A 197 -12.98 -2.56 17.62
N PRO A 198 -11.70 -2.33 17.33
CA PRO A 198 -10.96 -3.21 16.43
C PRO A 198 -10.94 -4.66 16.93
N MET A 199 -11.17 -5.62 16.02
CA MET A 199 -11.08 -7.06 16.25
C MET A 199 -9.69 -7.46 16.72
N TYR A 200 -8.64 -6.92 16.08
CA TYR A 200 -7.27 -7.17 16.54
C TYR A 200 -6.82 -6.13 17.57
N PRO A 201 -6.10 -6.56 18.61
CA PRO A 201 -5.47 -5.63 19.52
C PRO A 201 -4.24 -4.96 18.87
N GLY A 202 -3.79 -3.84 19.44
CA GLY A 202 -2.50 -3.24 19.09
C GLY A 202 -1.30 -4.13 19.40
N VAL A 203 -0.12 -3.76 18.93
CA VAL A 203 1.13 -4.53 19.12
C VAL A 203 1.50 -4.78 20.58
N ALA A 204 1.11 -3.90 21.51
CA ALA A 204 1.44 -4.04 22.93
C ALA A 204 0.81 -5.30 23.57
N PHE A 205 -0.30 -5.81 23.01
CA PHE A 205 -0.90 -7.08 23.44
C PHE A 205 -0.19 -8.29 22.83
N ALA A 206 0.47 -8.14 21.67
CA ALA A 206 1.09 -9.22 20.93
C ALA A 206 2.47 -9.65 21.47
N GLN A 207 3.12 -8.81 22.27
CA GLN A 207 4.50 -9.01 22.70
C GLN A 207 4.67 -9.12 24.23
N ALA A 208 3.60 -9.00 25.03
CA ALA A 208 3.70 -9.09 26.47
C ALA A 208 3.60 -10.56 26.95
N PRO A 209 4.65 -11.14 27.57
CA PRO A 209 4.47 -12.34 28.38
C PRO A 209 3.52 -11.98 29.52
N SER A 210 2.48 -12.79 29.71
CA SER A 210 1.48 -12.67 30.76
C SER A 210 2.11 -12.48 32.14
N ARG A 211 2.32 -11.23 32.59
CA ARG A 211 2.64 -10.83 33.97
C ARG A 211 2.91 -9.31 34.01
N HIS A 212 1.86 -8.49 33.99
CA HIS A 212 1.86 -7.26 34.79
C HIS A 212 0.42 -6.75 35.00
N PRO A 213 -0.04 -6.59 36.25
CA PRO A 213 -1.33 -5.98 36.57
C PRO A 213 -1.16 -4.46 36.48
N GLY A 214 -1.32 -3.96 35.26
CA GLY A 214 -1.15 -2.56 34.90
C GLY A 214 -1.54 -2.39 33.44
N PHE A 215 -2.74 -2.85 33.10
CA PHE A 215 -3.37 -2.70 31.79
C PHE A 215 -3.69 -1.22 31.55
N GLY A 216 -2.67 -0.41 31.26
CA GLY A 216 -2.87 0.82 30.51
C GLY A 216 -3.45 0.42 29.16
N ALA A 217 -4.48 1.13 28.69
CA ALA A 217 -5.17 0.89 27.43
C ALA A 217 -4.15 0.68 26.28
N ALA A 218 -3.83 -0.58 25.96
CA ALA A 218 -3.12 -0.91 24.75
C ALA A 218 -4.03 -0.43 23.61
N ALA A 219 -3.60 0.60 22.89
CA ALA A 219 -4.38 1.15 21.79
C ALA A 219 -4.79 0.01 20.85
N GLY A 220 -6.09 -0.11 20.55
CA GLY A 220 -6.59 -1.10 19.60
C GLY A 220 -5.94 -0.92 18.22
N ASN A 221 -6.18 -1.86 17.30
CA ASN A 221 -5.71 -1.77 15.91
C ASN A 221 -6.45 -0.67 15.11
N HIS A 222 -6.35 0.58 15.56
CA HIS A 222 -6.96 1.73 14.92
C HIS A 222 -6.09 2.25 13.76
N PRO A 223 -6.71 2.79 12.71
CA PRO A 223 -5.99 3.52 11.66
C PRO A 223 -5.25 4.73 12.24
N SER A 224 -4.16 5.12 11.59
CA SER A 224 -3.42 6.35 11.94
C SER A 224 -4.29 7.61 11.78
N LEU A 225 -3.91 8.69 12.46
CA LEU A 225 -4.76 9.87 12.62
C LEU A 225 -4.86 10.71 11.35
N ARG A 226 -3.75 10.87 10.63
CA ARG A 226 -3.68 11.68 9.42
C ARG A 226 -2.73 11.03 8.44
N ARG A 227 -3.16 11.01 7.19
CA ARG A 227 -2.40 10.52 6.05
C ARG A 227 -2.52 11.55 4.94
N VAL A 228 -1.40 11.81 4.29
CA VAL A 228 -1.38 12.54 3.03
C VAL A 228 -0.65 11.64 2.04
N CYS A 229 -1.24 11.42 0.88
CA CYS A 229 -0.66 10.60 -0.17
C CYS A 229 -0.46 11.46 -1.42
N PHE A 230 0.77 11.51 -1.91
CA PHE A 230 1.13 12.09 -3.20
C PHE A 230 1.62 10.95 -4.09
N HIS A 231 0.72 10.39 -4.88
CA HIS A 231 1.00 9.28 -5.78
C HIS A 231 0.52 9.62 -7.19
N ALA A 232 1.08 8.93 -8.19
CA ALA A 232 0.76 9.16 -9.60
C ALA A 232 0.91 10.66 -9.94
N GLU A 233 -0.10 11.28 -10.54
CA GLU A 233 -0.04 12.66 -11.04
C GLU A 233 0.16 13.72 -9.94
N ASP A 234 -0.14 13.40 -8.68
CA ASP A 234 0.08 14.30 -7.56
C ASP A 234 1.55 14.29 -7.09
N PHE A 235 2.31 13.23 -7.37
CA PHE A 235 3.69 13.12 -6.86
C PHE A 235 4.62 14.26 -7.32
N PRO A 236 4.63 14.68 -8.60
CA PRO A 236 5.41 15.83 -9.07
C PRO A 236 5.17 17.13 -8.29
N THR A 237 3.99 17.33 -7.71
CA THR A 237 3.67 18.55 -6.93
C THR A 237 4.55 18.71 -5.69
N THR A 238 5.14 17.61 -5.21
CA THR A 238 6.05 17.59 -4.05
C THR A 238 7.51 17.78 -4.45
N VAL A 239 7.84 17.66 -5.74
CA VAL A 239 9.23 17.69 -6.22
C VAL A 239 9.67 19.14 -6.40
N VAL A 240 10.69 19.54 -5.64
CA VAL A 240 11.24 20.91 -5.64
C VAL A 240 12.54 21.04 -6.43
N GLY A 241 13.08 19.93 -6.91
CA GLY A 241 14.24 19.91 -7.78
C GLY A 241 14.75 18.51 -8.01
N HIS A 242 15.33 18.27 -9.18
CA HIS A 242 16.04 17.04 -9.49
C HIS A 242 17.18 17.34 -10.45
N ASP A 243 18.21 16.51 -10.44
CA ASP A 243 19.30 16.63 -11.40
C ASP A 243 18.86 16.05 -12.76
N HIS A 244 19.64 16.28 -13.83
CA HIS A 244 19.35 15.75 -15.18
C HIS A 244 19.27 14.20 -15.28
N GLY A 245 19.54 13.47 -14.20
CA GLY A 245 19.45 12.02 -14.15
C GLY A 245 18.10 11.44 -13.75
N TRP A 246 17.13 12.27 -13.33
CA TRP A 246 15.77 11.85 -12.97
C TRP A 246 14.74 12.40 -13.96
N GLU A 247 13.82 11.53 -14.39
CA GLU A 247 12.78 11.87 -15.37
C GLU A 247 11.41 11.39 -14.86
N TRP A 248 10.36 12.17 -15.12
CA TRP A 248 8.97 11.78 -14.88
C TRP A 248 8.45 10.95 -16.05
N VAL A 249 8.17 9.67 -15.82
CA VAL A 249 7.90 8.70 -16.90
C VAL A 249 6.64 7.89 -16.63
N ASN A 250 5.80 7.74 -17.65
CA ASN A 250 4.78 6.69 -17.71
C ASN A 250 5.40 5.45 -18.38
N GLU A 251 5.55 4.36 -17.63
CA GLU A 251 6.10 3.11 -18.16
C GLU A 251 5.02 2.11 -18.60
N ALA A 252 3.77 2.57 -18.74
CA ALA A 252 2.64 1.77 -19.19
C ALA A 252 1.83 2.52 -20.25
N THR A 253 0.59 2.09 -20.48
CA THR A 253 -0.32 2.70 -21.45
C THR A 253 -1.05 3.89 -20.82
N ASP A 254 -1.61 4.78 -21.65
CA ASP A 254 -2.43 5.90 -21.17
C ASP A 254 -3.73 5.43 -20.49
N ALA A 255 -4.22 4.24 -20.85
CA ALA A 255 -5.41 3.65 -20.23
C ALA A 255 -5.14 3.07 -18.83
N SER A 256 -3.88 2.80 -18.48
CA SER A 256 -3.47 2.26 -17.18
C SER A 256 -2.07 2.76 -16.84
N PRO A 257 -1.91 4.07 -16.59
CA PRO A 257 -0.61 4.69 -16.47
C PRO A 257 0.15 4.18 -15.24
N LYS A 258 1.48 4.03 -15.40
CA LYS A 258 2.42 3.68 -14.33
C LYS A 258 3.45 4.78 -14.18
N TRP A 259 2.97 5.92 -13.71
CA TRP A 259 3.77 7.12 -13.46
C TRP A 259 4.81 6.93 -12.34
N GLY A 260 5.95 7.60 -12.46
CA GLY A 260 6.98 7.65 -11.44
C GLY A 260 8.21 8.43 -11.90
N PHE A 261 9.03 8.88 -10.95
CA PHE A 261 10.35 9.41 -11.25
C PHE A 261 11.34 8.26 -11.40
N VAL A 262 12.02 8.18 -12.54
CA VAL A 262 13.00 7.14 -12.87
C VAL A 262 14.38 7.76 -13.02
N SER A 263 15.39 7.12 -12.45
CA SER A 263 16.79 7.43 -12.71
C SER A 263 17.56 6.19 -13.12
N LYS A 264 18.45 6.35 -14.09
CA LYS A 264 19.48 5.37 -14.48
C LYS A 264 20.90 5.91 -14.27
N THR A 265 21.02 7.06 -13.61
CA THR A 265 22.28 7.78 -13.47
C THR A 265 22.77 7.72 -12.02
N PRO A 266 23.77 6.88 -11.72
CA PRO A 266 24.45 6.87 -10.42
C PRO A 266 24.83 8.27 -9.94
N GLY A 267 24.51 8.57 -8.69
CA GLY A 267 24.77 9.83 -8.02
C GLY A 267 23.73 10.93 -8.24
N SER A 268 22.80 10.77 -9.19
CA SER A 268 21.74 11.77 -9.42
C SER A 268 20.74 11.84 -8.26
N ALA A 269 20.26 13.04 -7.95
CA ALA A 269 19.36 13.31 -6.84
C ALA A 269 17.97 13.80 -7.27
N LEU A 270 16.94 13.32 -6.57
CA LEU A 270 15.55 13.78 -6.60
C LEU A 270 15.21 14.41 -5.24
N ARG A 271 14.75 15.67 -5.21
CA ARG A 271 14.42 16.40 -3.98
C ARG A 271 12.93 16.64 -3.87
N VAL A 272 12.38 16.23 -2.74
CA VAL A 272 10.96 16.26 -2.40
C VAL A 272 10.76 17.13 -1.16
N ARG A 273 9.78 18.03 -1.16
CA ARG A 273 9.44 18.87 -0.01
C ARG A 273 8.04 18.55 0.49
N LEU A 274 7.93 18.34 1.81
CA LEU A 274 6.69 17.99 2.49
C LEU A 274 6.49 18.84 3.74
N ASP A 275 5.22 19.02 4.12
CA ASP A 275 4.85 19.47 5.47
C ASP A 275 4.74 18.24 6.39
N THR A 276 5.77 18.02 7.21
CA THR A 276 5.78 17.00 8.27
C THR A 276 5.36 17.57 9.62
N SER A 277 4.93 18.83 9.67
CA SER A 277 4.44 19.51 10.87
C SER A 277 2.92 19.43 11.06
N LEU A 278 2.20 18.68 10.22
CA LEU A 278 0.73 18.53 10.20
C LEU A 278 0.07 17.98 11.49
N ALA A 279 0.73 18.12 12.64
CA ALA A 279 0.15 18.12 13.96
C ALA A 279 -0.80 19.32 14.16
N VAL A 280 -1.91 19.03 14.86
CA VAL A 280 -2.91 19.96 15.40
C VAL A 280 -4.02 20.40 14.44
N VAL A 281 -4.86 19.48 13.97
CA VAL A 281 -6.31 19.65 14.22
C VAL A 281 -6.84 18.30 14.66
N ASP A 282 -7.39 18.26 15.87
CA ASP A 282 -8.12 17.13 16.39
C ASP A 282 -9.29 16.77 15.45
N PRO A 283 -9.34 15.57 14.85
CA PRO A 283 -10.51 15.13 14.09
C PRO A 283 -11.76 15.02 14.98
N GLY A 284 -11.59 14.78 16.29
CA GLY A 284 -12.67 14.74 17.28
C GLY A 284 -13.35 16.09 17.49
N ALA A 285 -12.71 17.20 17.11
CA ALA A 285 -13.31 18.53 17.16
C ALA A 285 -14.31 18.79 16.02
N LEU A 286 -14.34 17.96 14.98
CA LEU A 286 -15.30 18.07 13.87
C LEU A 286 -16.42 17.03 13.93
N ILE A 287 -16.24 15.93 14.68
CA ILE A 287 -17.19 14.79 14.68
C ILE A 287 -18.12 14.80 15.93
N HIS A 288 -17.86 15.65 16.93
CA HIS A 288 -18.69 15.73 18.16
C HIS A 288 -19.38 17.08 18.42
N GLN A 289 -19.78 17.80 17.37
CA GLN A 289 -20.85 18.80 17.54
C GLN A 289 -22.20 18.13 17.26
N ALA A 290 -22.68 17.36 18.25
CA ALA A 290 -24.12 17.14 18.38
C ALA A 290 -24.81 18.51 18.52
N PRO A 291 -26.05 18.70 18.03
CA PRO A 291 -26.77 19.94 18.19
C PRO A 291 -26.87 20.28 19.68
N ILE A 292 -26.45 21.48 20.06
CA ILE A 292 -26.70 22.02 21.40
C ILE A 292 -28.21 22.25 21.48
N ASP A 293 -28.93 21.31 22.09
CA ASP A 293 -30.26 21.57 22.61
C ASP A 293 -30.15 22.66 23.68
N SER A 294 -30.73 23.81 23.36
CA SER A 294 -30.87 24.93 24.28
C SER A 294 -31.84 24.55 25.40
N GLY A 295 -31.33 24.10 26.55
CA GLY A 295 -32.15 24.08 27.77
C GLY A 295 -31.75 23.06 28.83
N ALA A 296 -30.62 23.24 29.51
CA ALA A 296 -30.44 22.78 30.88
C ALA A 296 -29.24 23.47 31.55
N ALA A 297 -29.42 23.95 32.77
CA ALA A 297 -28.44 24.69 33.55
C ALA A 297 -27.20 23.85 33.92
N ALA A 298 -26.02 24.45 33.77
CA ALA A 298 -24.72 23.85 34.10
C ALA A 298 -24.47 23.78 35.63
N PRO A 299 -23.94 22.67 36.17
CA PRO A 299 -23.20 22.72 37.43
C PRO A 299 -21.76 23.16 37.16
N ALA A 300 -21.30 24.14 37.95
CA ALA A 300 -19.95 24.66 37.91
C ALA A 300 -18.92 23.60 38.33
N GLY A 301 -18.04 23.22 37.41
CA GLY A 301 -16.96 22.24 37.62
C GLY A 301 -15.82 22.39 36.60
N GLY A 302 -15.45 23.63 36.25
CA GLY A 302 -14.48 23.95 35.20
C GLY A 302 -13.00 23.78 35.58
N GLY A 303 -12.63 22.74 36.33
CA GLY A 303 -11.26 22.58 36.86
C GLY A 303 -10.47 21.38 36.35
N ALA A 304 -11.12 20.31 35.85
CA ALA A 304 -10.46 19.02 35.65
C ALA A 304 -10.21 18.63 34.17
N ALA A 305 -10.97 19.17 33.21
CA ALA A 305 -10.82 18.81 31.80
C ALA A 305 -9.65 19.51 31.08
N ALA A 306 -9.19 20.66 31.59
CA ALA A 306 -8.10 21.43 30.99
C ALA A 306 -6.69 20.87 31.32
N ALA A 307 -6.57 19.96 32.28
CA ALA A 307 -5.30 19.40 32.74
C ALA A 307 -4.92 18.04 32.13
N ALA A 308 -5.81 17.42 31.34
CA ALA A 308 -5.58 16.11 30.74
C ALA A 308 -5.16 16.14 29.25
N ALA A 309 -5.02 17.33 28.64
CA ALA A 309 -4.40 17.48 27.32
C ALA A 309 -2.87 17.50 27.44
N ALA A 310 -2.28 16.40 27.94
CA ALA A 310 -0.87 16.15 27.69
C ALA A 310 -0.68 16.21 26.16
N LYS A 311 0.09 17.19 25.66
CA LYS A 311 0.40 17.37 24.24
C LYS A 311 0.75 16.01 23.64
N LEU A 312 -0.18 15.38 22.91
CA LEU A 312 0.08 14.14 22.21
C LEU A 312 1.26 14.41 21.27
N LYS A 313 2.40 13.79 21.56
CA LYS A 313 3.58 13.88 20.72
C LYS A 313 3.30 13.06 19.46
N HIS A 314 3.01 13.74 18.37
CA HIS A 314 2.88 13.08 17.08
C HIS A 314 4.24 13.03 16.37
N THR A 315 4.52 11.92 15.72
CA THR A 315 5.68 11.74 14.84
C THR A 315 5.19 11.61 13.40
N ALA A 316 5.84 12.33 12.48
CA ALA A 316 5.59 12.20 11.05
C ALA A 316 6.50 11.10 10.48
N VAL A 317 5.89 10.01 10.02
CA VAL A 317 6.56 8.95 9.27
C VAL A 317 6.37 9.24 7.79
N VAL A 318 7.43 9.64 7.11
CA VAL A 318 7.43 9.81 5.66
C VAL A 318 7.69 8.44 5.03
N ILE A 319 6.83 8.04 4.09
CA ILE A 319 6.88 6.73 3.44
C ILE A 319 7.04 6.97 1.95
N PHE A 320 8.16 6.59 1.37
CA PHE A 320 8.32 6.57 -0.09
C PHE A 320 7.84 5.23 -0.63
N SER A 321 7.07 5.26 -1.71
CA SER A 321 6.78 4.09 -2.53
C SER A 321 7.75 4.02 -3.71
N TYR A 322 8.31 2.84 -3.96
CA TYR A 322 9.28 2.61 -5.03
C TYR A 322 9.05 1.24 -5.69
N LEU A 323 9.54 1.08 -6.92
CA LEU A 323 9.40 -0.18 -7.66
C LEU A 323 10.53 -1.14 -7.29
N LYS A 324 10.18 -2.39 -6.99
CA LYS A 324 11.09 -3.54 -7.12
C LYS A 324 10.75 -4.36 -8.35
N SER A 325 11.78 -4.83 -9.05
CA SER A 325 11.66 -5.67 -10.25
C SER A 325 12.88 -6.61 -10.37
N TYR A 326 12.83 -7.55 -11.30
CA TYR A 326 13.84 -8.60 -11.48
C TYR A 326 14.89 -8.30 -12.55
N GLU A 327 14.76 -7.17 -13.26
CA GLU A 327 15.68 -6.80 -14.34
C GLU A 327 16.19 -5.37 -14.21
N GLN A 328 17.53 -5.21 -14.29
CA GLN A 328 18.22 -3.93 -14.42
C GLN A 328 17.98 -2.92 -13.28
N MET A 329 17.56 -3.41 -12.11
CA MET A 329 17.20 -2.57 -10.97
C MET A 329 18.42 -2.21 -10.12
N GLY A 330 18.58 -0.92 -9.91
CA GLY A 330 19.63 -0.33 -9.08
C GLY A 330 19.22 -0.14 -7.62
N LYS A 331 20.00 0.69 -6.92
CA LYS A 331 19.84 0.98 -5.49
C LYS A 331 19.70 2.48 -5.25
N ALA A 332 19.07 2.86 -4.15
CA ALA A 332 18.94 4.26 -3.77
C ALA A 332 19.06 4.50 -2.27
N VAL A 333 19.54 5.69 -1.92
CA VAL A 333 19.57 6.20 -0.53
C VAL A 333 18.54 7.31 -0.37
N PHE A 334 17.72 7.19 0.66
CA PHE A 334 16.71 8.15 1.08
C PHE A 334 17.17 8.84 2.36
N ARG A 335 17.17 10.18 2.40
CA ARG A 335 17.59 10.93 3.59
C ARG A 335 16.95 12.31 3.67
N CYS A 336 16.97 12.89 4.87
CA CYS A 336 16.62 14.29 5.07
C CYS A 336 17.78 15.18 4.59
N GLU A 337 17.47 16.27 3.89
CA GLU A 337 18.44 17.25 3.39
C GLU A 337 18.35 18.56 4.17
N SER A 338 17.15 19.10 4.40
CA SER A 338 16.97 20.35 5.16
C SER A 338 15.58 20.46 5.80
N GLY A 339 15.44 21.34 6.81
CA GLY A 339 14.18 21.62 7.51
C GLY A 339 13.76 20.55 8.53
N CYS A 340 14.19 19.30 8.36
CA CYS A 340 13.90 18.16 9.22
C CYS A 340 15.13 17.24 9.35
N SER A 341 15.09 16.31 10.31
CA SER A 341 16.12 15.28 10.48
C SER A 341 15.49 13.88 10.51
N CYS A 342 16.22 12.91 9.97
CA CYS A 342 15.88 11.49 9.96
C CYS A 342 17.15 10.65 9.75
N ASN A 343 17.11 9.37 10.07
CA ASN A 343 18.19 8.44 9.73
C ASN A 343 18.07 8.04 8.24
N PRO A 344 19.18 8.02 7.48
CA PRO A 344 19.13 7.58 6.09
C PRO A 344 18.70 6.12 5.96
N ARG A 345 18.03 5.79 4.86
CA ARG A 345 17.64 4.42 4.49
C ARG A 345 18.20 4.09 3.12
N HIS A 346 18.68 2.86 2.96
CA HIS A 346 19.16 2.34 1.69
C HIS A 346 18.22 1.25 1.19
N ALA A 347 17.73 1.38 -0.03
CA ALA A 347 16.78 0.46 -0.62
C ALA A 347 17.36 -0.19 -1.88
N ASP A 348 17.15 -1.50 -1.99
CA ASP A 348 17.45 -2.27 -3.19
C ASP A 348 16.19 -2.36 -4.06
N GLY A 349 16.31 -2.00 -5.34
CA GLY A 349 15.27 -2.12 -6.34
C GLY A 349 15.14 -3.53 -6.92
N PHE A 350 16.07 -4.43 -6.65
CA PHE A 350 16.07 -5.78 -7.20
C PHE A 350 15.25 -6.78 -6.37
N THR A 351 14.52 -7.67 -7.05
CA THR A 351 13.89 -8.86 -6.47
C THR A 351 14.18 -10.07 -7.36
N GLU A 352 14.36 -11.25 -6.76
CA GLU A 352 14.52 -12.51 -7.50
C GLU A 352 13.18 -13.06 -8.04
N LEU A 353 12.06 -12.54 -7.52
CA LEU A 353 10.73 -12.92 -7.98
C LEU A 353 10.47 -12.29 -9.36
N PRO A 354 9.94 -13.03 -10.35
CA PRO A 354 9.68 -12.53 -11.71
C PRO A 354 8.43 -11.62 -11.75
N GLU A 355 8.37 -10.62 -10.88
CA GLU A 355 7.27 -9.68 -10.72
C GLU A 355 7.78 -8.25 -10.55
N SER A 356 6.90 -7.29 -10.80
CA SER A 356 7.19 -5.86 -10.61
C SER A 356 6.14 -5.25 -9.69
N THR A 357 6.58 -4.77 -8.53
CA THR A 357 5.73 -4.51 -7.38
C THR A 357 6.16 -3.26 -6.62
N ILE A 358 5.21 -2.60 -5.95
CA ILE A 358 5.48 -1.47 -5.07
C ILE A 358 6.00 -1.93 -3.70
N TYR A 359 7.12 -1.34 -3.27
CA TYR A 359 7.73 -1.47 -1.95
C TYR A 359 7.81 -0.10 -1.26
N PHE A 360 8.09 -0.12 0.04
CA PHE A 360 8.11 1.09 0.88
C PHE A 360 9.46 1.34 1.53
N VAL A 361 9.80 2.62 1.71
CA VAL A 361 10.90 3.09 2.57
C VAL A 361 10.34 4.07 3.59
N GLN A 362 10.59 3.82 4.88
CA GLN A 362 10.14 4.70 5.96
C GLN A 362 11.24 5.57 6.54
N LEU A 363 10.96 6.86 6.67
CA LEU A 363 11.79 7.86 7.32
C LEU A 363 11.03 8.48 8.49
N HIS A 364 11.53 8.27 9.70
CA HIS A 364 11.03 8.96 10.89
C HIS A 364 11.60 10.38 10.91
N THR A 365 10.77 11.36 10.58
CA THR A 365 11.18 12.75 10.44
C THR A 365 10.82 13.56 11.68
N THR A 366 11.66 14.52 12.03
CA THR A 366 11.25 15.58 12.95
C THR A 366 10.21 16.50 12.27
N PRO A 367 9.19 16.98 13.00
CA PRO A 367 8.17 17.86 12.44
C PRO A 367 8.74 19.13 11.82
N SER A 368 8.31 19.47 10.61
CA SER A 368 8.72 20.69 9.90
C SER A 368 7.75 21.05 8.78
N ARG A 369 7.44 22.34 8.62
CA ARG A 369 6.60 22.84 7.50
C ARG A 369 7.30 22.73 6.14
N ASN A 370 8.63 22.63 6.13
CA ASN A 370 9.45 22.65 4.92
C ASN A 370 10.50 21.53 4.97
N CYS A 371 10.08 20.30 5.29
CA CYS A 371 10.96 19.14 5.31
C CYS A 371 11.37 18.78 3.88
N THR A 372 12.63 19.00 3.53
CA THR A 372 13.18 18.60 2.23
C THR A 372 13.92 17.29 2.39
N LEU A 373 13.48 16.27 1.65
CA LEU A 373 14.06 14.94 1.58
C LEU A 373 14.70 14.74 0.21
N VAL A 374 15.71 13.88 0.15
CA VAL A 374 16.42 13.57 -1.09
C VAL A 374 16.53 12.07 -1.29
N VAL A 375 16.26 11.63 -2.52
CA VAL A 375 16.51 10.28 -3.02
C VAL A 375 17.70 10.35 -3.96
N VAL A 376 18.76 9.61 -3.65
CA VAL A 376 19.98 9.56 -4.46
C VAL A 376 20.10 8.16 -5.06
N ASN A 377 20.28 8.07 -6.38
CA ASN A 377 20.60 6.80 -7.02
C ASN A 377 22.02 6.38 -6.58
N ASP A 378 22.14 5.33 -5.77
CA ASP A 378 23.41 4.84 -5.20
C ASP A 378 23.91 3.58 -5.91
N SER A 379 23.43 3.33 -7.14
CA SER A 379 23.89 2.23 -7.99
C SER A 379 25.35 2.41 -8.41
N GLU A 380 26.05 1.34 -8.75
CA GLU A 380 27.46 1.42 -9.14
C GLU A 380 27.65 2.18 -10.47
N PRO A 381 28.58 3.16 -10.54
CA PRO A 381 28.91 3.84 -11.80
C PRO A 381 29.40 2.86 -12.87
N GLY A 382 28.78 2.90 -14.05
CA GLY A 382 29.10 1.98 -15.16
C GLY A 382 28.52 0.57 -15.02
N GLY A 383 27.74 0.30 -13.96
CA GLY A 383 26.98 -0.93 -13.82
C GLY A 383 25.81 -1.02 -14.81
N LYS A 384 25.33 -2.25 -15.06
CA LYS A 384 24.13 -2.49 -15.88
C LYS A 384 22.84 -2.26 -15.09
N ASP A 385 22.87 -2.55 -13.80
CA ASP A 385 21.72 -2.47 -12.89
C ASP A 385 21.68 -1.12 -12.20
N THR A 386 21.06 -0.13 -12.87
CA THR A 386 21.10 1.27 -12.43
C THR A 386 19.73 1.92 -12.35
N LYS A 387 18.68 1.26 -12.85
CA LYS A 387 17.32 1.81 -12.88
C LYS A 387 16.75 1.82 -11.47
N PHE A 388 16.35 2.98 -10.98
CA PHE A 388 15.57 3.11 -9.76
C PHE A 388 14.34 3.97 -10.02
N LYS A 389 13.18 3.55 -9.51
CA LYS A 389 11.90 4.25 -9.71
C LYS A 389 11.22 4.54 -8.40
N VAL A 390 10.86 5.80 -8.18
CA VAL A 390 10.03 6.25 -7.06
C VAL A 390 8.64 6.60 -7.61
N THR A 391 7.59 6.00 -7.05
CA THR A 391 6.22 6.10 -7.55
C THR A 391 5.36 7.12 -6.79
N GLY A 392 5.77 7.47 -5.57
CA GLY A 392 5.01 8.40 -4.74
C GLY A 392 5.59 8.53 -3.34
N VAL A 393 5.04 9.47 -2.57
CA VAL A 393 5.41 9.73 -1.18
C VAL A 393 4.17 9.97 -0.33
N MET A 394 4.20 9.44 0.89
CA MET A 394 3.12 9.56 1.87
C MET A 394 3.65 10.14 3.18
N VAL A 395 2.80 10.86 3.91
CA VAL A 395 3.07 11.31 5.28
C VAL A 395 2.06 10.65 6.19
N ASN A 396 2.52 9.78 7.08
CA ASN A 396 1.69 9.09 8.07
C ASN A 396 1.96 9.67 9.47
N MET A 397 0.94 10.26 10.09
CA MET A 397 1.05 10.82 11.43
C MET A 397 0.67 9.78 12.48
N VAL A 398 1.66 9.39 13.29
CA VAL A 398 1.50 8.43 14.38
C VAL A 398 1.60 9.13 15.73
N ASN A 399 0.82 8.68 16.71
CA ASN A 399 0.98 9.04 18.12
C ASN A 399 1.69 7.90 18.86
N ASP A 400 1.98 8.08 20.15
CA ASP A 400 2.61 7.04 20.98
C ASP A 400 1.86 5.70 20.93
N ALA A 401 0.53 5.74 20.80
CA ALA A 401 -0.34 4.57 20.70
C ALA A 401 -0.23 3.79 19.36
N THR A 402 0.04 4.48 18.24
CA THR A 402 0.05 3.91 16.89
C THR A 402 1.44 3.80 16.28
N LYS A 403 2.44 4.39 16.95
CA LYS A 403 3.83 4.38 16.52
C LYS A 403 4.38 2.96 16.46
N ASP A 404 4.24 2.20 17.54
CA ASP A 404 4.75 0.82 17.60
C ASP A 404 4.02 -0.10 16.60
N LEU A 405 2.73 0.17 16.35
CA LEU A 405 1.97 -0.49 15.28
C LEU A 405 2.61 -0.21 13.92
N ASN A 406 2.82 1.06 13.58
CA ASN A 406 3.46 1.44 12.32
C ASN A 406 4.88 0.84 12.20
N GLU A 407 5.67 0.87 13.27
CA GLU A 407 7.03 0.29 13.24
C GLU A 407 6.99 -1.22 13.03
N ALA A 408 6.08 -1.95 13.69
CA ALA A 408 5.93 -3.39 13.49
C ALA A 408 5.37 -3.75 12.11
N ASP A 409 4.41 -2.96 11.62
CA ASP A 409 3.76 -3.18 10.33
C ASP A 409 4.69 -2.85 9.17
N PHE A 410 5.73 -2.05 9.37
CA PHE A 410 6.72 -1.74 8.34
C PHE A 410 8.14 -2.02 8.84
N ALA A 411 8.30 -3.11 9.60
CA ALA A 411 9.60 -3.56 10.08
C ALA A 411 10.41 -4.25 8.96
N GLU A 412 11.73 -4.07 8.99
CA GLU A 412 12.69 -4.53 7.96
C GLU A 412 12.65 -6.06 7.72
N ASP A 413 12.10 -6.80 8.67
CA ASP A 413 11.92 -8.24 8.63
C ASP A 413 10.69 -8.68 7.79
N TRP A 414 9.96 -7.76 7.17
CA TRP A 414 8.81 -8.11 6.33
C TRP A 414 9.23 -8.34 4.87
N PRO A 415 9.35 -9.62 4.41
CA PRO A 415 9.94 -9.95 3.11
C PRO A 415 9.07 -9.61 1.90
N GLN A 416 7.75 -9.51 2.05
CA GLN A 416 6.81 -9.36 0.93
C GLN A 416 6.05 -8.05 1.07
N TYR A 417 6.19 -7.14 0.10
CA TYR A 417 5.50 -5.85 0.04
C TYR A 417 5.77 -4.86 1.20
N GLY A 418 6.62 -5.24 2.15
CA GLY A 418 7.17 -4.40 3.22
C GLY A 418 8.66 -4.14 3.00
N VAL A 419 9.25 -3.23 3.78
CA VAL A 419 10.65 -2.74 3.81
C VAL A 419 11.77 -3.81 3.81
N GLY A 420 11.51 -5.08 3.50
CA GLY A 420 12.51 -6.14 3.31
C GLY A 420 13.61 -5.72 2.33
N GLY A 421 14.85 -5.69 2.82
CA GLY A 421 16.02 -5.21 2.07
C GLY A 421 16.24 -3.70 2.15
N VAL A 422 15.46 -2.97 2.95
CA VAL A 422 15.69 -1.55 3.27
C VAL A 422 16.49 -1.46 4.55
N GLN A 423 17.73 -1.00 4.47
CA GLN A 423 18.65 -0.94 5.61
C GLN A 423 18.68 0.45 6.22
N THR A 424 18.62 0.53 7.54
CA THR A 424 18.92 1.77 8.27
C THR A 424 20.42 2.03 8.29
N LEU A 425 20.84 3.22 7.83
CA LEU A 425 22.24 3.60 7.76
C LEU A 425 22.64 4.56 8.88
N PRO A 426 23.93 4.59 9.28
CA PRO A 426 24.45 5.65 10.14
C PRO A 426 24.24 7.03 9.52
N ARG A 427 24.05 8.06 10.35
CA ARG A 427 23.86 9.45 9.87
C ARG A 427 25.03 9.96 9.02
N GLU A 428 26.23 9.46 9.26
CA GLU A 428 27.46 9.83 8.54
C GLU A 428 27.74 8.96 7.31
N PHE A 429 26.77 8.17 6.85
CA PHE A 429 26.94 7.28 5.70
C PHE A 429 27.41 8.06 4.45
N LYS A 430 28.48 7.55 3.83
CA LYS A 430 28.99 8.06 2.55
C LYS A 430 28.43 7.19 1.43
N LEU A 431 27.82 7.84 0.43
CA LEU A 431 27.32 7.19 -0.78
C LEU A 431 28.42 6.31 -1.42
N HIS A 432 28.05 5.12 -1.88
CA HIS A 432 28.97 4.23 -2.59
C HIS A 432 29.47 4.90 -3.88
N VAL A 433 28.62 5.68 -4.54
CA VAL A 433 28.99 6.47 -5.72
C VAL A 433 30.05 7.54 -5.39
N ALA A 434 30.04 8.10 -4.18
CA ALA A 434 31.03 9.09 -3.77
C ALA A 434 32.39 8.49 -3.40
N ALA A 435 32.46 7.18 -3.13
CA ALA A 435 33.68 6.51 -2.70
C ALA A 435 34.68 6.21 -3.84
N ARG A 436 34.30 6.42 -5.12
CA ARG A 436 35.11 5.98 -6.28
C ARG A 436 35.49 7.06 -7.33
N GLY A 437 35.43 8.35 -7.02
CA GLY A 437 36.09 9.39 -7.82
C GLY A 437 36.27 10.67 -7.00
N THR A 438 37.42 11.32 -6.87
CA THR A 438 38.59 11.47 -7.74
C THR A 438 39.85 11.69 -6.88
N LYS A 439 40.93 10.95 -7.10
CA LYS A 439 42.27 11.47 -6.72
C LYS A 439 42.63 12.58 -7.72
N PRO A 440 43.12 13.75 -7.28
CA PRO A 440 43.58 14.79 -8.19
C PRO A 440 44.86 14.29 -8.87
N GLY A 441 44.70 13.75 -10.09
CA GLY A 441 45.78 13.24 -10.92
C GLY A 441 46.27 14.33 -11.88
N ASP A 442 47.47 14.81 -11.58
CA ASP A 442 48.36 15.68 -12.35
C ASP A 442 48.14 15.62 -13.88
N ALA A 443 47.54 16.68 -14.43
CA ALA A 443 47.39 16.86 -15.87
C ALA A 443 48.74 17.27 -16.48
N ARG A 444 49.55 16.28 -16.87
CA ARG A 444 50.66 16.51 -17.82
C ARG A 444 50.30 15.99 -19.19
N HIS A 445 50.02 16.94 -20.08
CA HIS A 445 50.01 16.81 -21.52
C HIS A 445 51.14 15.89 -22.04
N ARG A 446 50.78 14.89 -22.84
CA ARG A 446 51.62 14.42 -23.96
C ARG A 446 50.75 14.14 -25.18
N LEU A 447 50.86 15.07 -26.13
CA LEU A 447 50.58 14.85 -27.56
C LEU A 447 51.55 13.80 -28.12
N LYS A 448 51.00 12.84 -28.88
CA LYS A 448 51.56 12.07 -30.03
C LYS A 448 50.62 10.86 -30.23
N GLY A 449 50.15 10.47 -31.40
CA GLY A 449 50.39 10.86 -32.78
C GLY A 449 49.47 10.00 -33.67
N ARG A 450 49.32 10.47 -34.91
CA ARG A 450 48.48 9.98 -36.02
C ARG A 450 48.47 8.46 -36.25
N GLY A 451 47.32 7.93 -36.72
CA GLY A 451 47.25 6.60 -37.33
C GLY A 451 45.89 6.20 -37.94
N ARG A 452 45.64 6.64 -39.17
CA ARG A 452 44.86 6.02 -40.28
C ARG A 452 43.38 5.63 -40.13
N LEU A 453 42.62 6.17 -41.09
CA LEU A 453 41.25 5.81 -41.53
C LEU A 453 41.19 4.43 -42.23
N GLY A 454 40.06 3.75 -42.07
CA GLY A 454 39.57 2.64 -42.90
C GLY A 454 38.12 2.26 -42.51
N PRO A 455 37.25 1.83 -43.44
CA PRO A 455 35.84 2.26 -43.44
C PRO A 455 34.81 1.18 -43.03
N ARG A 456 33.63 1.71 -42.62
CA ARG A 456 32.24 1.20 -42.78
C ARG A 456 32.00 -0.31 -42.83
N GLU A 457 31.09 -0.76 -41.96
CA GLU A 457 30.03 -1.70 -42.37
C GLU A 457 28.71 -1.43 -41.63
N ARG A 458 27.60 -1.76 -42.31
CA ARG A 458 26.21 -1.40 -41.99
C ARG A 458 25.48 -2.62 -41.43
N ALA A 459 24.46 -2.33 -40.60
CA ALA A 459 23.12 -2.95 -40.54
C ALA A 459 22.92 -4.38 -39.99
N ALA A 460 21.98 -4.46 -39.03
CA ALA A 460 20.82 -5.38 -38.88
C ALA A 460 20.36 -5.27 -37.40
N ALA A 461 19.16 -4.83 -36.96
CA ALA A 461 17.77 -4.98 -37.38
C ALA A 461 17.24 -6.43 -37.37
N HIS A 462 16.22 -6.64 -36.53
CA HIS A 462 15.36 -7.82 -36.28
C HIS A 462 15.87 -8.86 -35.27
N LEU A 463 15.32 -8.83 -34.05
CA LEU A 463 14.10 -9.55 -33.65
C LEU A 463 13.48 -8.89 -32.42
#